data_AF-N6WVF9-F1
#
_entry.id   AF-N6WVF9-F1
#
_cell.length_a   1.000
_cell.length_b   1.000
_cell.length_c   1.000
_cell.angle_alpha   90.00
_cell.angle_beta   90.00
_cell.angle_gamma   90.00
#
_symmetry.space_group_name_H-M   'P 1'
#
loop_
_entity.id
_entity.type
_entity.pdbx_description
1 polymer ?
#
loop_
_entity_poly.entity_id
_entity_poly.type
_entity_poly.pdbx_seq_one_letter_code
_entity_poly.pdbx_strand_id
1 'polypeptide(L)'
;MYGNRKKLVFALITFSQSVNAGNWAIDCTTGLGKVDFIAHDKATMVVNSNQIVISSTIDRSDSRLTFFYAEPEDLGRGGMMLPWSDFSREKKIAFAKQVDGNRMLLTWKGFFDTTERKYIWSQDSDYVLYANKQEAWLTNCVED
;
A
#
# COMPACT_ATOMS: atom_id res chain seq x y z
N MET A 1 11.83 -58.48 -22.06
CA MET A 1 12.60 -57.23 -21.84
C MET A 1 11.60 -56.08 -21.74
N TYR A 2 11.23 -55.66 -20.52
CA TYR A 2 10.34 -54.51 -20.30
C TYR A 2 11.20 -53.31 -19.89
N GLY A 3 11.32 -52.33 -20.77
CA GLY A 3 12.07 -51.09 -20.54
C GLY A 3 11.26 -50.10 -19.69
N ASN A 4 11.77 -49.79 -18.50
CA ASN A 4 11.24 -48.75 -17.62
C ASN A 4 11.48 -47.35 -18.22
N ARG A 5 10.42 -46.66 -18.64
CA ARG A 5 10.48 -45.21 -18.92
C ARG A 5 10.29 -44.45 -17.62
N LYS A 6 11.36 -43.85 -17.10
CA LYS A 6 11.29 -42.88 -15.99
C LYS A 6 10.58 -41.63 -16.50
N LYS A 7 9.37 -41.35 -16.01
CA LYS A 7 8.69 -40.07 -16.23
C LYS A 7 9.35 -39.02 -15.35
N LEU A 8 10.02 -38.04 -15.97
CA LEU A 8 10.51 -36.85 -15.29
C LEU A 8 9.30 -35.97 -14.95
N VAL A 9 9.01 -35.81 -13.65
CA VAL A 9 7.97 -34.88 -13.18
C VAL A 9 8.65 -33.54 -12.93
N PHE A 10 8.40 -32.55 -13.78
CA PHE A 10 8.76 -31.16 -13.51
C PHE A 10 7.77 -30.59 -12.49
N ALA A 11 8.19 -30.48 -11.23
CA ALA A 11 7.46 -29.72 -10.24
C ALA A 11 7.62 -28.23 -10.53
N LEU A 12 6.57 -27.59 -11.04
CA LEU A 12 6.46 -26.13 -11.09
C LEU A 12 6.27 -25.63 -9.66
N ILE A 13 7.35 -25.18 -9.03
CA ILE A 13 7.27 -24.45 -7.76
C ILE A 13 6.78 -23.04 -8.09
N THR A 14 5.47 -22.83 -8.01
CA THR A 14 4.88 -21.49 -8.03
C THR A 14 5.12 -20.86 -6.66
N PHE A 15 6.15 -20.01 -6.56
CA PHE A 15 6.39 -19.22 -5.36
C PHE A 15 5.36 -18.08 -5.33
N SER A 16 4.21 -18.31 -4.69
CA SER A 16 3.27 -17.22 -4.40
C SER A 16 3.89 -16.37 -3.29
N GLN A 17 4.49 -15.24 -3.64
CA GLN A 17 4.85 -14.21 -2.66
C GLN A 17 3.53 -13.59 -2.17
N SER A 18 2.86 -14.22 -1.20
CA SER A 18 1.80 -13.52 -0.48
C SER A 18 2.48 -12.39 0.29
N VAL A 19 2.15 -11.14 -0.01
CA VAL A 19 2.54 -10.02 0.85
C VAL A 19 1.93 -10.30 2.21
N ASN A 20 2.78 -10.76 3.13
CA ASN A 20 2.36 -11.22 4.45
C ASN A 20 1.59 -10.11 5.17
N ALA A 21 0.57 -10.52 5.94
CA ALA A 21 -0.02 -9.68 6.97
C ALA A 21 1.10 -9.09 7.85
N GLY A 22 1.04 -7.80 8.17
CA GLY A 22 2.09 -7.14 8.93
C GLY A 22 1.98 -5.63 8.91
N ASN A 23 2.76 -5.00 9.78
CA ASN A 23 2.90 -3.56 9.84
C ASN A 23 4.06 -3.15 8.93
N TRP A 24 3.87 -2.15 8.09
CA TRP A 24 4.92 -1.61 7.22
C TRP A 24 5.02 -0.12 7.43
N ALA A 25 6.23 0.44 7.46
CA ALA A 25 6.40 1.89 7.62
C ALA A 25 7.68 2.39 6.95
N ILE A 26 7.74 3.69 6.69
CA ILE A 26 8.98 4.39 6.31
C ILE A 26 9.93 4.37 7.50
N ASP A 27 9.39 4.61 8.69
CA ASP A 27 10.07 4.49 9.98
C ASP A 27 9.13 3.83 10.99
N CYS A 28 9.48 2.61 11.40
CA CYS A 28 8.70 1.81 12.35
C CYS A 28 8.70 2.39 13.77
N THR A 29 9.70 3.19 14.12
CA THR A 29 9.82 3.80 15.47
C THR A 29 8.81 4.93 15.63
N THR A 30 8.65 5.75 14.60
CA THR A 30 7.78 6.93 14.63
C THR A 30 6.39 6.66 14.04
N GLY A 31 6.22 5.59 13.27
CA GLY A 31 4.99 5.30 12.53
C GLY A 31 4.84 6.14 11.25
N LEU A 32 5.91 6.79 10.79
CA LEU A 32 5.92 7.61 9.58
C LEU A 32 5.52 6.75 8.37
N GLY A 33 4.52 7.20 7.61
CA GLY A 33 4.05 6.49 6.42
C GLY A 33 3.64 5.04 6.69
N LYS A 34 3.05 4.76 7.87
CA LYS A 34 2.63 3.41 8.24
C LYS A 34 1.50 2.91 7.34
N VAL A 35 1.61 1.67 6.88
CA VAL A 35 0.55 0.87 6.28
C VAL A 35 0.33 -0.38 7.15
N ASP A 36 -0.86 -0.51 7.70
CA ASP A 36 -1.24 -1.59 8.61
C ASP A 36 -2.30 -2.48 7.94
N PHE A 37 -1.95 -3.72 7.63
CA PHE A 37 -2.85 -4.67 6.96
C PHE A 37 -3.78 -5.34 7.99
N ILE A 38 -4.94 -4.73 8.23
CA ILE A 38 -5.97 -5.23 9.16
C ILE A 38 -6.76 -6.44 8.63
N ALA A 39 -6.85 -6.63 7.31
CA ALA A 39 -7.44 -7.80 6.69
C ALA A 39 -6.80 -8.10 5.32
N HIS A 40 -7.24 -9.17 4.65
CA HIS A 40 -6.74 -9.52 3.33
C HIS A 40 -6.96 -8.37 2.32
N ASP A 41 -8.13 -7.75 2.35
CA ASP A 41 -8.59 -6.71 1.42
C ASP A 41 -8.68 -5.33 2.06
N LYS A 42 -8.14 -5.13 3.26
CA LYS A 42 -8.19 -3.85 3.99
C LYS A 42 -6.88 -3.49 4.66
N ALA A 43 -6.56 -2.20 4.64
CA ALA A 43 -5.47 -1.61 5.41
C ALA A 43 -5.82 -0.24 5.95
N THR A 44 -5.15 0.15 7.02
CA THR A 44 -5.08 1.54 7.48
C THR A 44 -3.77 2.15 6.98
N MET A 45 -3.81 3.40 6.53
CA MET A 45 -2.64 4.12 6.02
C MET A 45 -2.50 5.47 6.73
N VAL A 46 -1.33 5.71 7.32
CA VAL A 46 -0.91 7.03 7.79
C VAL A 46 -0.37 7.78 6.57
N VAL A 47 -1.16 8.71 6.03
CA VAL A 47 -0.81 9.49 4.84
C VAL A 47 0.02 10.71 5.21
N ASN A 48 -0.29 11.31 6.36
CA ASN A 48 0.51 12.32 7.02
C ASN A 48 0.46 12.12 8.53
N SER A 49 1.64 12.05 9.12
CA SER A 49 1.87 11.85 10.54
C SER A 49 1.13 12.93 11.33
N ASN A 50 0.33 12.48 12.30
CA ASN A 50 -0.52 13.32 13.16
C ASN A 50 -1.62 14.13 12.44
N GLN A 51 -1.84 13.96 11.13
CA GLN A 51 -2.79 14.78 10.37
C GLN A 51 -3.80 13.97 9.57
N ILE A 52 -3.40 12.85 8.97
CA ILE A 52 -4.27 12.10 8.06
C ILE A 52 -3.98 10.61 8.21
N VAL A 53 -4.96 9.89 8.76
CA VAL A 53 -5.03 8.43 8.75
C VAL A 53 -6.31 8.04 8.01
N ILE A 54 -6.20 7.09 7.08
CA ILE A 54 -7.32 6.62 6.26
C ILE A 54 -7.44 5.11 6.32
N SER A 55 -8.65 4.63 6.07
CA SER A 55 -8.92 3.26 5.68
C SER A 55 -8.85 3.11 4.16
N SER A 56 -8.39 1.94 3.74
CA SER A 56 -8.16 1.61 2.34
C SER A 56 -8.61 0.19 2.04
N THR A 57 -9.25 0.01 0.88
CA THR A 57 -9.49 -1.31 0.31
C THR A 57 -8.34 -1.71 -0.60
N ILE A 58 -8.04 -3.00 -0.65
CA ILE A 58 -6.89 -3.54 -1.36
C ILE A 58 -7.35 -4.54 -2.42
N ASP A 59 -6.94 -4.27 -3.66
CA ASP A 59 -6.93 -5.26 -4.72
C ASP A 59 -5.53 -5.89 -4.82
N ARG A 60 -5.48 -7.22 -4.67
CA ARG A 60 -4.23 -8.00 -4.70
C ARG A 60 -4.14 -8.75 -6.03
N SER A 61 -3.16 -8.40 -6.84
CA SER A 61 -2.71 -9.22 -7.96
C SER A 61 -1.32 -9.80 -7.67
N ASP A 62 -0.94 -10.87 -8.36
CA ASP A 62 0.23 -11.73 -8.06
C ASP A 62 1.53 -11.00 -7.70
N SER A 63 1.74 -9.77 -8.17
CA SER A 63 2.97 -8.99 -7.88
C SER A 63 2.72 -7.56 -7.40
N ARG A 64 1.46 -7.17 -7.15
CA ARG A 64 1.12 -5.78 -6.83
C ARG A 64 -0.10 -5.67 -5.95
N LEU A 65 -0.01 -4.77 -4.98
CA LEU A 65 -1.13 -4.28 -4.19
C LEU A 65 -1.61 -2.97 -4.80
N THR A 66 -2.92 -2.82 -4.99
CA THR A 66 -3.54 -1.57 -5.40
C THR A 66 -4.47 -1.11 -4.29
N PHE A 67 -4.28 0.13 -3.84
CA PHE A 67 -5.00 0.71 -2.72
C PHE A 67 -6.05 1.69 -3.22
N PHE A 68 -7.25 1.66 -2.63
CA PHE A 68 -8.34 2.57 -2.91
C PHE A 68 -8.85 3.18 -1.61
N TYR A 69 -9.05 4.49 -1.62
CA TYR A 69 -9.60 5.20 -0.47
C TYR A 69 -10.99 4.67 -0.10
N ALA A 70 -11.22 4.42 1.20
CA ALA A 70 -12.51 4.04 1.73
C ALA A 70 -13.15 5.21 2.52
N GLU A 71 -12.48 5.62 3.59
CA GLU A 71 -12.93 6.65 4.53
C GLU A 71 -11.77 7.17 5.39
N PRO A 72 -11.89 8.35 6.02
CA PRO A 72 -10.92 8.81 7.01
C PRO A 72 -11.10 8.02 8.32
N GLU A 73 -9.98 7.70 8.97
CA GLU A 73 -9.95 7.09 10.31
C GLU A 73 -9.66 8.14 11.38
N ASP A 74 -8.67 9.00 11.13
CA ASP A 74 -8.30 10.09 12.03
C ASP A 74 -7.81 11.30 11.22
N LEU A 75 -8.29 12.48 11.58
CA LEU A 75 -8.03 13.74 10.89
C LEU A 75 -7.59 14.81 11.89
N GLY A 76 -6.32 15.19 11.78
CA GLY A 76 -5.83 16.44 12.36
C GLY A 76 -6.33 17.66 11.58
N ARG A 77 -5.91 18.85 12.01
CA ARG A 77 -6.37 20.13 11.43
C ARG A 77 -6.15 20.22 9.91
N GLY A 78 -5.02 19.75 9.41
CA GLY A 78 -4.72 19.73 7.98
C GLY A 78 -5.65 18.80 7.20
N GLY A 79 -5.96 17.63 7.76
CA GLY A 79 -6.85 16.65 7.16
C GLY A 79 -8.30 17.12 7.07
N MET A 80 -8.82 17.80 8.11
CA MET A 80 -10.22 18.26 8.17
C MET A 80 -10.63 19.22 7.04
N MET A 81 -9.67 19.88 6.40
CA MET A 81 -9.95 20.85 5.33
C MET A 81 -10.12 20.21 3.94
N LEU A 82 -9.87 18.89 3.82
CA LEU A 82 -9.99 18.18 2.56
C LEU A 82 -11.45 17.76 2.27
N PRO A 83 -11.87 17.73 0.99
CA PRO A 83 -13.23 17.38 0.60
C PRO A 83 -13.43 15.85 0.58
N TRP A 84 -13.37 15.20 1.74
CA TRP A 84 -13.43 13.73 1.88
C TRP A 84 -14.66 13.07 1.24
N SER A 85 -15.77 13.78 1.15
CA SER A 85 -17.00 13.32 0.48
C SER A 85 -16.85 13.19 -1.03
N ASP A 86 -15.95 13.97 -1.62
CA ASP A 86 -15.79 14.13 -3.06
C ASP A 86 -14.68 13.23 -3.60
N PHE A 87 -13.96 12.53 -2.72
CA PHE A 87 -12.92 11.60 -3.10
C PHE A 87 -13.49 10.29 -3.61
N SER A 88 -12.99 9.87 -4.77
CA SER A 88 -13.40 8.62 -5.40
C SER A 88 -12.90 7.41 -4.61
N ARG A 89 -13.82 6.47 -4.35
CA ARG A 89 -13.50 5.14 -3.82
C ARG A 89 -13.08 4.14 -4.91
N GLU A 90 -13.20 4.51 -6.18
CA GLU A 90 -12.90 3.65 -7.33
C GLU A 90 -11.57 4.00 -8.01
N LYS A 91 -11.02 5.18 -7.72
CA LYS A 91 -9.70 5.58 -8.22
C LYS A 91 -8.63 5.20 -7.21
N LYS A 92 -7.62 4.47 -7.68
CA LYS A 92 -6.49 4.05 -6.86
C LYS A 92 -5.74 5.25 -6.28
N ILE A 93 -5.45 5.20 -4.99
CA ILE A 93 -4.68 6.21 -4.27
C ILE A 93 -3.20 5.86 -4.16
N ALA A 94 -2.88 4.57 -4.22
CA ALA A 94 -1.51 4.08 -4.19
C ALA A 94 -1.39 2.71 -4.86
N PHE A 95 -0.15 2.31 -5.15
CA PHE A 95 0.20 0.94 -5.46
C PHE A 95 1.46 0.56 -4.70
N ALA A 96 1.58 -0.70 -4.31
CA ALA A 96 2.80 -1.18 -3.70
C ALA A 96 3.26 -2.49 -4.33
N LYS A 97 4.57 -2.66 -4.41
CA LYS A 97 5.22 -3.89 -4.85
C LYS A 97 6.18 -4.33 -3.77
N GLN A 98 6.00 -5.54 -3.27
CA GLN A 98 7.00 -6.17 -2.42
C GLN A 98 8.24 -6.47 -3.26
N VAL A 99 9.39 -6.00 -2.80
CA VAL A 99 10.68 -6.18 -3.47
C VAL A 99 11.41 -7.39 -2.91
N ASP A 100 11.28 -7.62 -1.60
CA ASP A 100 11.73 -8.82 -0.90
C ASP A 100 10.95 -9.01 0.41
N GLY A 101 11.34 -10.01 1.22
CA GLY A 101 10.67 -10.35 2.48
C GLY A 101 10.52 -9.20 3.48
N ASN A 102 11.36 -8.15 3.42
CA ASN A 102 11.37 -7.05 4.38
C ASN A 102 11.22 -5.66 3.74
N ARG A 103 11.13 -5.56 2.41
CA ARG A 103 11.05 -4.27 1.71
C ARG A 103 9.90 -4.22 0.72
N MET A 104 9.18 -3.12 0.75
CA MET A 104 8.10 -2.80 -0.17
C MET A 104 8.32 -1.40 -0.74
N LEU A 105 8.13 -1.25 -2.05
CA LEU A 105 8.10 0.05 -2.71
C LEU A 105 6.64 0.46 -2.87
N LEU A 106 6.23 1.52 -2.17
CA LEU A 106 4.93 2.14 -2.31
C LEU A 106 5.04 3.34 -3.24
N THR A 107 4.10 3.48 -4.17
CA THR A 107 3.92 4.67 -4.98
C THR A 107 2.57 5.32 -4.68
N TRP A 108 2.63 6.53 -4.16
CA TRP A 108 1.49 7.38 -3.84
C TRP A 108 0.97 8.10 -5.08
N LYS A 109 -0.34 8.33 -5.16
CA LYS A 109 -0.95 9.14 -6.25
C LYS A 109 -1.68 10.38 -5.74
N GLY A 110 -2.07 10.39 -4.47
CA GLY A 110 -3.01 11.37 -3.94
C GLY A 110 -4.45 10.85 -3.92
N PHE A 111 -5.36 11.70 -3.47
CA PHE A 111 -6.80 11.44 -3.51
C PHE A 111 -7.38 11.97 -4.81
N PHE A 112 -8.17 11.16 -5.52
CA PHE A 112 -8.84 11.63 -6.73
C PHE A 112 -10.13 12.36 -6.34
N ASP A 113 -10.12 13.67 -6.53
CA ASP A 113 -11.29 14.53 -6.36
C ASP A 113 -12.22 14.35 -7.58
N THR A 114 -13.47 13.94 -7.33
CA THR A 114 -14.47 13.71 -8.38
C THR A 114 -15.09 15.00 -8.93
N THR A 115 -15.10 16.07 -8.13
CA THR A 115 -15.56 17.41 -8.50
C THR A 115 -14.56 18.08 -9.43
N GLU A 116 -13.29 18.10 -9.04
CA GLU A 116 -12.19 18.72 -9.81
C GLU A 116 -11.57 17.80 -10.86
N ARG A 117 -11.92 16.50 -10.81
CA ARG A 117 -11.47 15.44 -11.72
C ARG A 117 -9.94 15.29 -11.81
N LYS A 118 -9.25 15.49 -10.69
CA LYS A 118 -7.79 15.41 -10.60
C LYS A 118 -7.34 14.78 -9.28
N TYR A 119 -6.09 14.31 -9.24
CA TYR A 119 -5.47 13.91 -7.99
C TYR A 119 -5.00 15.15 -7.23
N ILE A 120 -5.44 15.29 -5.99
CA ILE A 120 -4.95 16.28 -5.03
C ILE A 120 -4.15 15.59 -3.93
N TRP A 121 -3.41 16.37 -3.14
CA TRP A 121 -2.57 15.83 -2.07
C TRP A 121 -1.51 14.84 -2.54
N SER A 122 -1.08 14.98 -3.80
CA SER A 122 -0.17 14.04 -4.45
C SER A 122 1.31 14.33 -4.15
N GLN A 123 1.61 15.49 -3.57
CA GLN A 123 2.95 15.94 -3.20
C GLN A 123 3.09 16.21 -1.69
N ASP A 124 1.97 16.28 -0.97
CA ASP A 124 1.93 16.70 0.43
C ASP A 124 1.89 15.52 1.41
N SER A 125 1.94 14.28 0.92
CA SER A 125 1.95 13.08 1.76
C SER A 125 3.36 12.73 2.23
N ASP A 126 3.46 12.09 3.40
CA ASP A 126 4.70 11.55 3.95
C ASP A 126 5.36 10.49 3.04
N TYR A 127 4.61 9.90 2.09
CA TYR A 127 5.17 8.99 1.09
C TYR A 127 6.01 9.70 0.00
N VAL A 128 6.09 11.03 0.03
CA VAL A 128 6.83 11.85 -0.94
C VAL A 128 8.09 12.43 -0.27
N LEU A 129 9.13 11.60 -0.13
CA LEU A 129 10.31 11.95 0.68
C LEU A 129 11.42 12.68 -0.09
N TYR A 130 11.62 12.40 -1.38
CA TYR A 130 12.78 12.89 -2.13
C TYR A 130 12.45 13.31 -3.57
N ALA A 131 12.88 14.52 -3.96
CA ALA A 131 12.82 15.04 -5.33
C ALA A 131 11.43 14.94 -6.01
N ASN A 132 10.35 15.12 -5.25
CA ASN A 132 8.96 14.98 -5.71
C ASN A 132 8.65 13.60 -6.32
N LYS A 133 9.45 12.58 -5.99
CA LYS A 133 9.13 11.20 -6.32
C LYS A 133 8.04 10.75 -5.39
N GLN A 134 6.91 10.35 -5.96
CA GLN A 134 5.77 9.84 -5.21
C GLN A 134 6.01 8.40 -4.74
N GLU A 135 7.24 8.06 -4.36
CA GLU A 135 7.67 6.71 -4.03
C GLU A 135 8.33 6.71 -2.64
N ALA A 136 7.93 5.73 -1.83
CA ALA A 136 8.48 5.49 -0.51
C ALA A 136 8.87 4.02 -0.34
N TRP A 137 10.05 3.81 0.26
CA TRP A 137 10.44 2.49 0.73
C TRP A 137 9.83 2.27 2.10
N LEU A 138 9.10 1.16 2.24
CA LEU A 138 8.55 0.69 3.49
C LEU A 138 9.30 -0.57 3.92
N THR A 139 9.62 -0.66 5.20
CA THR A 139 10.17 -1.85 5.84
C THR A 139 9.10 -2.55 6.67
N ASN A 140 9.18 -3.87 6.78
CA ASN A 140 8.31 -4.61 7.69
C ASN A 140 8.70 -4.28 9.13
N CYS A 141 7.74 -3.79 9.91
CA CYS A 141 7.89 -3.52 11.33
C CYS A 141 7.62 -4.82 12.08
N VAL A 142 8.66 -5.63 12.22
CA VAL A 142 8.65 -6.78 13.13
C VAL A 142 8.75 -6.21 14.54
N GLU A 143 7.79 -6.50 15.41
CA GLU A 143 7.94 -6.23 16.85
C GLU A 143 9.05 -7.16 17.37
N ASP A 144 10.12 -6.59 17.92
CA ASP A 144 11.17 -7.33 18.64
C ASP A 144 10.64 -7.98 19.92
#